data_AF-A0A380FKH0-F1
#
_entry.id   AF-A0A380FKH0-F1
#
_cell.length_a   1.000
_cell.length_b   1.000
_cell.length_c   1.000
_cell.angle_alpha   90.00
_cell.angle_beta   90.00
_cell.angle_gamma   90.00
#
_symmetry.space_group_name_H-M   'P 1'
#
loop_
_entity.id
_entity.type
_entity.pdbx_description
1 polymer ?
#
loop_
_entity_poly.entity_id
_entity_poly.type
_entity_poly.pdbx_seq_one_letter_code
_entity_poly.pdbx_strand_id
1 'polypeptide(L)' 'MLDEDEYEQHMKQMNYSSDIDEILRRNVDILQQWIEQKKGPFAPDFIKVWRERYKKVRNY' A
#
# COMPACT_ATOMS: atom_id res chain seq x y z
N MET A 1 11.11 -3.62 -8.65
CA MET A 1 9.69 -3.58 -8.21
C MET A 1 8.83 -4.10 -9.36
N LEU A 2 7.64 -4.64 -9.09
CA LEU A 2 6.87 -5.40 -10.09
C LEU A 2 6.30 -4.52 -11.23
N ASP A 3 5.95 -3.26 -10.92
CA ASP A 3 5.18 -2.39 -11.82
C ASP A 3 5.91 -1.07 -12.16
N GLU A 4 7.24 -1.09 -12.27
CA GLU A 4 8.05 0.11 -12.57
C GLU A 4 7.74 0.68 -13.97
N ASP A 5 7.63 -0.18 -14.97
CA ASP A 5 7.36 0.23 -16.36
C ASP A 5 5.98 0.91 -16.50
N GLU A 6 4.97 0.39 -15.82
CA GLU A 6 3.62 0.97 -15.77
C GLU A 6 3.65 2.34 -15.09
N TYR A 7 4.35 2.46 -13.98
CA TYR A 7 4.54 3.73 -13.28
C TYR A 7 5.16 4.80 -14.20
N GLU A 8 6.25 4.47 -14.90
CA GLU A 8 6.92 5.42 -15.80
C GLU A 8 6.02 5.88 -16.96
N GLN A 9 5.23 4.96 -17.52
CA GLN A 9 4.28 5.27 -18.57
C GLN A 9 3.24 6.28 -18.06
N HIS A 10 2.62 6.00 -16.91
CA HIS A 10 1.60 6.84 -16.31
C HIS A 10 2.13 8.21 -15.88
N MET A 11 3.35 8.25 -15.32
CA MET A 11 4.04 9.47 -14.96
C MET A 11 4.18 10.42 -16.17
N LYS A 12 4.58 9.89 -17.33
CA LYS A 12 4.71 10.65 -18.58
C LYS A 12 3.35 11.06 -19.15
N GLN A 13 2.37 10.16 -19.15
CA GLN A 13 1.03 10.44 -19.70
C GLN A 13 0.27 11.49 -18.90
N MET A 14 0.47 11.53 -17.58
CA MET A 14 -0.25 12.42 -16.67
C MET A 14 0.59 13.62 -16.21
N ASN A 15 1.82 13.78 -16.72
CA ASN A 15 2.74 14.87 -16.37
C ASN A 15 2.88 15.06 -14.85
N TYR A 16 3.24 13.98 -14.14
CA TYR A 16 3.48 14.09 -12.71
C TYR A 16 4.60 15.10 -12.43
N SER A 17 4.38 15.97 -11.46
CA SER A 17 5.44 16.85 -10.97
C SER A 17 6.48 16.04 -10.18
N SER A 18 7.68 16.61 -10.02
CA SER A 18 8.74 16.05 -9.17
C SER A 18 8.24 15.74 -7.75
N ASP A 19 7.38 16.61 -7.21
CA ASP A 19 6.87 16.48 -5.85
C ASP A 19 5.95 15.25 -5.73
N ILE A 20 5.15 14.97 -6.76
CA ILE A 20 4.30 13.78 -6.80
C ILE A 20 5.16 12.51 -6.93
N ASP A 21 6.20 12.52 -7.78
CA ASP A 21 7.13 11.39 -7.91
C ASP A 21 7.83 11.08 -6.57
N GLU A 22 8.30 12.11 -5.86
CA GLU A 22 8.93 11.95 -4.54
C GLU A 22 7.95 11.35 -3.51
N ILE A 23 6.73 11.87 -3.44
CA ILE A 23 5.70 11.38 -2.52
C ILE A 23 5.39 9.90 -2.81
N LEU A 24 5.23 9.54 -4.08
CA LEU A 24 4.90 8.16 -4.47
C LEU A 24 6.03 7.20 -4.13
N ARG A 25 7.28 7.53 -4.47
CA ARG A 25 8.46 6.72 -4.13
C ARG A 25 8.59 6.52 -2.62
N ARG A 26 8.43 7.60 -1.83
CA ARG A 26 8.47 7.52 -0.37
C ARG A 26 7.39 6.61 0.21
N ASN A 27 6.18 6.64 -0.35
CA ASN A 27 5.10 5.75 0.11
C ASN A 27 5.39 4.28 -0.22
N VAL A 28 5.98 4.00 -1.39
CA VAL A 28 6.44 2.66 -1.76
C VAL A 28 7.50 2.16 -0.77
N ASP A 29 8.48 2.98 -0.42
CA ASP A 29 9.50 2.63 0.58
C ASP A 29 8.91 2.33 1.96
N ILE A 30 7.94 3.13 2.42
CA ILE A 30 7.24 2.89 3.67
C ILE A 30 6.49 1.55 3.64
N LEU A 31 5.81 1.25 2.54
CA LEU A 31 5.10 -0.02 2.37
C LEU A 31 6.05 -1.21 2.36
N GLN A 32 7.21 -1.11 1.69
CA GLN A 32 8.25 -2.14 1.72
C GLN A 32 8.73 -2.39 3.16
N GLN A 33 9.03 -1.34 3.93
CA GLN A 33 9.41 -1.46 5.34
C GLN A 33 8.32 -2.12 6.19
N TRP A 34 7.04 -1.82 5.92
CA TRP A 34 5.93 -2.44 6.65
C TRP A 34 5.77 -3.93 6.34
N ILE A 35 6.05 -4.34 5.10
CA ILE A 35 6.07 -5.75 4.70
C ILE A 35 7.21 -6.47 5.44
N GLU A 36 8.43 -5.95 5.39
CA GLU A 36 9.61 -6.52 6.04
C GLU A 36 9.41 -6.67 7.56
N GLN A 37 8.87 -5.63 8.19
CA GLN A 37 8.66 -5.60 9.64
C GLN A 37 7.34 -6.27 10.06
N LYS A 38 6.55 -6.78 9.11
CA LYS A 38 5.21 -7.37 9.35
C LYS A 38 4.33 -6.46 10.21
N LYS A 39 4.20 -5.19 9.78
CA LYS A 39 3.44 -4.15 10.48
C LYS A 39 2.16 -3.77 9.73
N GLY A 40 1.26 -3.11 10.46
CA GLY A 40 0.01 -2.57 9.91
C GLY A 40 -0.79 -3.67 9.22
N PRO A 41 -1.17 -3.51 7.93
CA PRO A 41 -1.95 -4.49 7.19
C PRO A 41 -1.24 -5.83 6.96
N PHE A 42 0.08 -5.86 7.11
CA PHE A 42 0.91 -7.07 6.95
C PHE A 42 1.21 -7.77 8.28
N ALA A 43 0.71 -7.25 9.41
CA ALA A 43 0.87 -7.92 10.68
C ALA A 43 0.10 -9.25 10.72
N PRO A 44 0.66 -10.33 11.30
CA PRO A 44 0.04 -11.66 11.27
C PRO A 44 -1.38 -11.69 11.86
N ASP A 45 -1.64 -10.83 12.85
CA ASP A 45 -2.93 -10.76 13.52
C ASP A 45 -3.90 -9.75 12.89
N PHE A 46 -3.45 -8.96 11.91
CA PHE A 46 -4.28 -7.94 11.25
C PHE A 46 -5.53 -8.55 10.61
N ILE A 47 -5.37 -9.62 9.83
CA ILE A 47 -6.49 -10.33 9.18
C ILE A 47 -7.48 -10.89 10.20
N LYS A 48 -7.00 -11.35 11.37
CA LYS A 48 -7.87 -11.87 12.43
C LYS A 48 -8.79 -10.77 12.95
N VAL A 49 -8.24 -9.59 13.24
CA VAL A 49 -9.02 -8.43 13.72
C VAL A 49 -10.13 -8.06 12.73
N TRP A 50 -9.80 -7.95 11.45
CA TRP A 50 -10.78 -7.59 10.42
C TRP A 50 -11.83 -8.67 10.19
N ARG A 51 -11.44 -9.95 10.22
CA ARG A 51 -12.38 -11.07 10.13
C ARG A 51 -13.38 -11.05 11.28
N GLU A 52 -12.92 -10.86 12.50
CA GLU A 52 -13.82 -10.80 13.67
C GLU A 52 -14.70 -9.55 13.64
N ARG A 53 -14.18 -8.41 13.17
CA ARG A 53 -14.98 -7.20 12.95
C ARG A 53 -16.07 -7.41 11.89
N TYR A 54 -15.73 -8.04 10.77
CA TYR A 54 -16.68 -8.36 9.71
C TYR A 54 -17.81 -9.27 10.20
N LYS A 55 -17.48 -10.34 10.96
CA LYS A 55 -18.49 -11.21 11.57
C LYS A 55 -19.43 -10.45 12.50
N LYS A 56 -18.90 -9.54 13.33
CA LYS A 56 -19.72 -8.70 14.21
C LYS A 56 -20.71 -7.84 13.42
N VAL A 57 -20.28 -7.21 12.33
CA VAL A 57 -21.16 -6.38 11.49
C VAL A 57 -22.22 -7.24 10.78
N ARG A 58 -21.86 -8.43 10.30
CA ARG A 58 -22.79 -9.34 9.59
C ARG A 58 -23.85 -9.97 10.50
N ASN A 59 -23.60 -10.07 11.80
CA ASN A 59 -24.51 -10.68 12.77
C ASN A 59 -25.53 -9.68 13.37
N TYR A 60 -25.60 -8.47 12.83
CA TYR A 60 -26.70 -7.50 13.00
C TYR A 60 -27.54 -7.46 11.72
#